data_AF-A0A7Y4P230-F1
#
_entry.id   AF-A0A7Y4P230-F1
#
_cell.length_a   1.000
_cell.length_b   1.000
_cell.length_c   1.000
_cell.angle_alpha   90.00
_cell.angle_beta   90.00
_cell.angle_gamma   90.00
#
_symmetry.space_group_name_H-M   'P 1'
#
loop_
_entity.id
_entity.type
_entity.pdbx_description
1 polymer ?
#
loop_
_entity_poly.entity_id
_entity_poly.type
_entity_poly.pdbx_seq_one_letter_code
_entity_poly.pdbx_strand_id
1 'polypeptide(L)'
;MTKVAGVSGFGVRWAESEIAAVSWVDRRRRQIVLSPELGARDAAGRIAHELAHLRMHKLSSGSVCRGLVEFEAECVAYGVLARCGAVGDGVVPERLVASAAAVGLRPPARLVDAVGTRVVNAVGRIAGVVETHLGQSGEPVRDRSPRLHDDLTGTCREQGPDLVL
;
A
#
# COMPACT_ATOMS: atom_id res chain seq x y z
N MET A 1 5.48 0.81 -3.79
CA MET A 1 4.84 2.14 -3.81
C MET A 1 5.39 3.09 -4.87
N THR A 2 6.70 3.19 -5.11
CA THR A 2 7.27 4.06 -6.16
C THR A 2 6.68 3.84 -7.56
N LYS A 3 6.50 2.57 -7.98
CA LYS A 3 5.84 2.24 -9.25
C LYS A 3 4.39 2.75 -9.33
N VAL A 4 3.66 2.69 -8.22
CA VAL A 4 2.26 3.15 -8.10
C VAL A 4 2.19 4.68 -8.20
N ALA A 5 3.15 5.39 -7.62
CA ALA A 5 3.30 6.83 -7.85
C ALA A 5 3.55 7.14 -9.33
N GLY A 6 4.44 6.39 -9.98
CA GLY A 6 4.73 6.52 -11.42
C GLY A 6 3.51 6.37 -12.31
N VAL A 7 2.67 5.37 -12.03
CA VAL A 7 1.39 5.13 -12.75
C VAL A 7 0.37 6.23 -12.49
N SER A 8 0.40 6.81 -11.28
CA SER A 8 -0.36 8.02 -10.97
C SER A 8 0.23 9.29 -11.59
N GLY A 9 1.34 9.16 -12.33
CA GLY A 9 1.99 10.24 -13.06
C GLY A 9 2.94 11.07 -12.21
N PHE A 10 3.50 10.50 -11.14
CA PHE A 10 4.47 11.16 -10.25
C PHE A 10 5.73 10.33 -10.09
N GLY A 11 6.90 10.97 -10.24
CA GLY A 11 8.17 10.38 -9.81
C GLY A 11 8.30 10.39 -8.29
N VAL A 12 9.21 9.59 -7.74
CA VAL A 12 9.62 9.67 -6.32
C VAL A 12 11.09 10.05 -6.25
N ARG A 13 11.44 10.99 -5.37
CA ARG A 13 12.81 11.45 -5.17
C ARG A 13 13.12 11.63 -3.70
N TRP A 14 14.36 11.36 -3.31
CA TRP A 14 14.88 11.65 -1.97
C TRP A 14 15.57 13.02 -1.96
N ALA A 15 15.24 13.87 -1.00
CA ALA A 15 15.85 15.18 -0.84
C ALA A 15 15.67 15.72 0.57
N GLU A 16 16.63 16.52 1.03
CA GLU A 16 16.43 17.35 2.21
C GLU A 16 15.27 18.33 1.99
N SER A 17 14.52 18.56 3.06
CA SER A 17 13.37 19.45 3.07
C SER A 17 13.74 20.80 3.67
N GLU A 18 13.57 21.86 2.89
CA GLU A 18 13.71 23.24 3.40
C GLU A 18 12.61 23.60 4.40
N ILE A 19 11.50 22.85 4.41
CA ILE A 19 10.31 23.10 5.24
C ILE A 19 10.16 22.09 6.40
N ALA A 20 11.21 21.34 6.71
CA ALA A 20 11.22 20.28 7.74
C ALA A 20 10.10 19.23 7.58
N ALA A 21 9.54 19.09 6.37
CA ALA A 21 8.53 18.09 6.07
C ALA A 21 9.20 16.77 5.67
N VAL A 22 8.76 15.67 6.28
CA VAL A 22 9.29 14.33 6.02
C VAL A 22 8.89 13.81 4.62
N SER A 23 7.80 14.34 4.05
CA SER A 23 7.41 14.17 2.65
C SER A 23 6.58 15.35 2.16
N TRP A 24 6.58 15.58 0.83
CA TRP A 24 5.69 16.53 0.18
C TRP A 24 5.57 16.26 -1.33
N VAL A 25 4.58 16.90 -1.97
CA VAL A 25 4.41 16.89 -3.43
C VAL A 25 4.97 18.17 -4.05
N ASP A 26 5.96 18.04 -4.92
CA ASP A 26 6.33 19.06 -5.91
C ASP A 26 5.46 18.89 -7.16
N ARG A 27 4.35 19.66 -7.22
CA ARG A 27 3.41 19.59 -8.35
C ARG A 27 4.01 20.08 -9.66
N ARG A 28 4.95 21.03 -9.61
CA ARG A 28 5.57 21.60 -10.83
C ARG A 28 6.44 20.55 -11.51
N ARG A 29 7.21 19.80 -10.72
CA ARG A 29 8.07 18.72 -11.24
C ARG A 29 7.38 17.36 -11.31
N ARG A 30 6.13 17.27 -10.83
CA ARG A 30 5.38 16.01 -10.68
C ARG A 30 6.19 14.97 -9.90
N GLN A 31 6.70 15.38 -8.74
CA GLN A 31 7.50 14.52 -7.86
C GLN A 31 6.87 14.45 -6.47
N ILE A 32 6.85 13.24 -5.90
CA ILE A 32 6.75 13.03 -4.46
C ILE A 32 8.19 13.07 -3.93
N VAL A 33 8.46 14.01 -3.04
CA VAL A 33 9.76 14.17 -2.40
C VAL A 33 9.67 13.64 -0.98
N LEU A 34 10.68 12.89 -0.58
CA LEU A 34 10.75 12.23 0.71
C LEU A 34 12.10 12.57 1.37
N SER A 35 12.16 12.64 2.71
CA SER A 35 13.41 12.93 3.41
C SER A 35 14.36 11.73 3.44
N PRO A 36 15.68 11.91 3.21
CA PRO A 36 16.60 10.80 2.95
C PRO A 36 16.76 9.82 4.12
N GLU A 37 16.29 10.19 5.32
CA GLU A 37 16.36 9.39 6.54
C GLU A 37 15.25 8.32 6.65
N LEU A 38 14.25 8.32 5.75
CA LEU A 38 13.15 7.37 5.83
C LEU A 38 13.57 5.94 5.45
N GLY A 39 13.28 5.00 6.33
CA GLY A 39 13.30 3.57 6.00
C GLY A 39 12.25 3.22 4.93
N ALA A 40 12.47 2.13 4.20
CA ALA A 40 11.62 1.73 3.06
C ALA A 40 10.13 1.56 3.41
N ARG A 41 9.81 1.10 4.62
CA ARG A 41 8.42 0.97 5.09
C ARG A 41 7.76 2.33 5.30
N ASP A 42 8.45 3.25 5.99
CA ASP A 42 7.94 4.60 6.21
C ASP A 42 7.85 5.38 4.91
N ALA A 43 8.81 5.18 4.01
CA ALA A 43 8.76 5.69 2.63
C ALA A 43 7.48 5.27 1.91
N ALA A 44 7.13 3.98 1.99
CA ALA A 44 5.91 3.46 1.37
C ALA A 44 4.65 4.10 1.96
N GLY A 45 4.60 4.27 3.29
CA GLY A 45 3.52 4.97 3.98
C GLY A 45 3.40 6.44 3.57
N ARG A 46 4.53 7.15 3.48
CA ARG A 46 4.56 8.55 3.03
C ARG A 46 4.14 8.69 1.56
N ILE A 47 4.59 7.81 0.67
CA ILE A 47 4.11 7.82 -0.72
C ILE A 47 2.59 7.61 -0.78
N ALA A 48 2.04 6.68 0.01
CA ALA A 48 0.60 6.47 0.06
C ALA A 48 -0.15 7.71 0.59
N HIS A 49 0.39 8.38 1.62
CA HIS A 49 -0.12 9.62 2.17
C HIS A 49 -0.15 10.76 1.13
N GLU A 50 0.95 10.98 0.42
CA GLU A 50 1.02 12.02 -0.62
C GLU A 50 0.09 11.72 -1.81
N LEU A 51 -0.06 10.43 -2.17
CA LEU A 51 -1.03 10.02 -3.18
C LEU A 51 -2.47 10.27 -2.71
N ALA A 52 -2.78 10.08 -1.41
CA ALA A 52 -4.08 10.42 -0.86
C ALA A 52 -4.37 11.92 -1.04
N HIS A 53 -3.41 12.80 -0.73
CA HIS A 53 -3.53 14.22 -1.01
C HIS A 53 -3.81 14.51 -2.48
N LEU A 54 -3.02 13.93 -3.39
CA LEU A 54 -3.21 14.11 -4.82
C LEU A 54 -4.60 13.68 -5.32
N ARG A 55 -5.23 12.70 -4.67
CA ARG A 55 -6.55 12.18 -5.09
C ARG A 55 -7.73 12.83 -4.38
N MET A 56 -7.54 13.31 -3.16
CA MET A 56 -8.63 13.75 -2.29
C MET A 56 -8.62 15.26 -2.06
N HIS A 57 -7.45 15.90 -2.13
CA HIS A 57 -7.26 17.25 -1.60
C HIS A 57 -6.55 18.17 -2.60
N LYS A 58 -7.11 19.35 -2.84
CA LYS A 58 -6.46 20.42 -3.60
C LYS A 58 -5.50 21.22 -2.71
N LEU A 59 -4.58 20.54 -2.04
CA LEU A 59 -3.52 21.22 -1.28
C LEU A 59 -2.66 22.04 -2.24
N SER A 60 -2.14 23.19 -1.83
CA SER A 60 -1.10 23.90 -2.59
C SER A 60 0.25 23.23 -2.32
N SER A 61 1.26 23.47 -3.17
CA SER A 61 2.61 22.99 -2.88
C SER A 61 3.13 23.70 -1.62
N GLY A 62 3.66 22.95 -0.66
CA GLY A 62 4.19 23.51 0.60
C GLY A 62 3.14 23.88 1.64
N SER A 63 1.85 23.62 1.41
CA SER A 63 0.84 23.77 2.47
C SER A 63 1.02 22.71 3.55
N VAL A 64 0.88 23.11 4.80
CA VAL A 64 0.98 22.18 5.93
C VAL A 64 -0.25 21.26 5.96
N CYS A 65 -0.01 19.96 5.95
CA CYS A 65 -1.02 18.93 6.15
C CYS A 65 -1.43 18.91 7.63
N ARG A 66 -2.70 19.22 7.95
CA ARG A 66 -3.23 19.21 9.32
C ARG A 66 -4.71 18.85 9.37
N GLY A 67 -5.17 18.41 10.55
CA GLY A 67 -6.58 18.27 10.86
C GLY A 67 -7.25 17.13 10.09
N LEU A 68 -8.50 17.33 9.64
CA LEU A 68 -9.26 16.27 8.96
C LEU A 68 -8.59 15.80 7.67
N VAL A 69 -7.92 16.70 6.94
CA VAL A 69 -7.19 16.37 5.71
C VAL A 69 -6.00 15.45 6.00
N GLU A 70 -5.29 15.69 7.10
CA GLU A 70 -4.19 14.83 7.56
C GLU A 70 -4.70 13.47 8.01
N PHE A 71 -5.77 13.47 8.81
CA PHE A 71 -6.40 12.24 9.28
C PHE A 71 -6.85 11.35 8.10
N GLU A 72 -7.51 11.94 7.11
CA GLU A 72 -7.93 11.22 5.91
C GLU A 72 -6.76 10.62 5.13
N ALA A 73 -5.68 11.39 4.96
CA ALA A 73 -4.49 10.92 4.28
C ALA A 73 -3.77 9.79 5.03
N GLU A 74 -3.68 9.87 6.36
CA GLU A 74 -3.12 8.78 7.19
C GLU A 74 -4.03 7.54 7.20
N CYS A 75 -5.35 7.69 7.23
CA CYS A 75 -6.28 6.56 7.08
C CYS A 75 -6.09 5.86 5.74
N VAL A 76 -5.93 6.62 4.65
CA VAL A 76 -5.69 6.05 3.32
C VAL A 76 -4.34 5.34 3.27
N ALA A 77 -3.28 5.95 3.81
CA ALA A 77 -1.96 5.33 3.87
C ALA A 77 -2.00 4.00 4.63
N TYR A 78 -2.64 3.98 5.80
CA TYR A 78 -2.85 2.78 6.60
C TYR A 78 -3.62 1.72 5.81
N GLY A 79 -4.77 2.07 5.21
CA GLY A 79 -5.61 1.14 4.46
C GLY A 79 -4.91 0.54 3.23
N VAL A 80 -4.15 1.36 2.48
CA VAL A 80 -3.36 0.88 1.34
C VAL A 80 -2.28 -0.10 1.78
N LEU A 81 -1.52 0.23 2.84
CA LEU A 81 -0.50 -0.67 3.36
C LEU A 81 -1.12 -1.95 3.93
N ALA A 82 -2.27 -1.86 4.62
CA ALA A 82 -2.97 -3.01 5.20
C ALA A 82 -3.33 -4.01 4.11
N ARG A 83 -3.87 -3.49 3.00
CA ARG A 83 -4.25 -4.28 1.83
C ARG A 83 -3.05 -4.91 1.11
N CYS A 84 -1.86 -4.35 1.28
CA CYS A 84 -0.62 -4.91 0.76
C CYS A 84 0.07 -5.89 1.74
N GLY A 85 -0.53 -6.18 2.90
CA GLY A 85 0.11 -6.98 3.96
C GLY A 85 1.34 -6.30 4.59
N ALA A 86 1.43 -4.96 4.48
CA ALA A 86 2.60 -4.18 4.87
C ALA A 86 2.37 -3.31 6.11
N VAL A 87 1.25 -3.51 6.83
CA VAL A 87 1.05 -2.92 8.15
C VAL A 87 1.83 -3.76 9.16
N GLY A 88 2.80 -3.12 9.80
CA GLY A 88 3.47 -3.65 10.98
C GLY A 88 3.51 -2.59 12.06
N ASP A 89 4.12 -2.92 13.19
CA ASP A 89 4.34 -1.98 14.28
C ASP A 89 5.19 -0.78 13.80
N GLY A 90 4.92 0.40 14.37
CA GLY A 90 5.73 1.61 14.16
C GLY A 90 4.95 2.86 13.70
N VAL A 91 5.63 3.68 12.91
CA VAL A 91 5.31 5.11 12.71
C VAL A 91 3.95 5.34 12.02
N VAL A 92 3.46 4.43 11.17
CA VAL A 92 2.18 4.64 10.46
C VAL A 92 0.97 4.61 11.43
N PRO A 93 0.77 3.55 12.25
CA PRO A 93 -0.22 3.58 13.33
C PRO A 93 -0.10 4.80 14.27
N GLU A 94 1.12 5.17 14.66
CA GLU A 94 1.35 6.32 15.56
C GLU A 94 0.88 7.64 14.95
N ARG A 95 1.14 7.88 13.66
CA ARG A 95 0.66 9.08 12.95
C ARG A 95 -0.85 9.08 12.76
N LEU A 96 -1.45 7.92 12.53
CA LEU A 96 -2.90 7.80 12.47
C LEU A 96 -3.53 8.19 13.81
N VAL A 97 -2.97 7.72 14.93
CA VAL A 97 -3.42 8.12 16.27
C VAL A 97 -3.22 9.62 16.50
N ALA A 98 -2.06 10.16 16.13
CA ALA A 98 -1.76 11.59 16.29
C ALA A 98 -2.74 12.49 15.52
N SER A 99 -3.15 12.09 14.32
CA SER A 99 -4.10 12.85 13.48
C SER A 99 -5.57 12.63 13.88
N ALA A 100 -5.90 11.55 14.58
CA ALA A 100 -7.29 11.20 14.97
C ALA A 100 -7.98 12.26 15.85
N ALA A 101 -7.20 13.08 16.57
CA ALA A 101 -7.74 14.20 17.35
C ALA A 101 -8.61 15.15 16.50
N ALA A 102 -8.37 15.24 15.18
CA ALA A 102 -9.14 16.06 14.25
C ALA A 102 -10.61 15.66 14.10
N VAL A 103 -10.96 14.41 14.42
CA VAL A 103 -12.32 13.88 14.33
C VAL A 103 -13.12 14.18 15.60
N GLY A 104 -12.43 14.47 16.71
CA GLY A 104 -13.02 14.63 18.03
C GLY A 104 -13.44 13.30 18.67
N LEU A 105 -13.69 13.31 19.98
CA LEU A 105 -14.03 12.11 20.76
C LEU A 105 -15.42 11.53 20.44
N ARG A 106 -16.34 12.37 19.93
CA ARG A 106 -17.72 12.01 19.61
C ARG A 106 -18.14 12.66 18.29
N PRO A 107 -17.60 12.20 17.15
CA PRO A 107 -17.96 12.77 15.86
C PRO A 107 -19.45 12.51 15.56
N PRO A 108 -20.14 13.47 14.92
CA PRO A 108 -21.46 13.21 14.37
C PRO A 108 -21.42 12.07 13.34
N ALA A 109 -22.44 11.21 13.30
CA ALA A 109 -22.51 10.09 12.36
C ALA A 109 -22.27 10.53 10.89
N ARG A 110 -22.89 11.64 10.47
CA ARG A 110 -22.67 12.23 9.14
C ARG A 110 -21.21 12.53 8.80
N LEU A 111 -20.39 12.90 9.79
CA LEU A 111 -18.97 13.16 9.60
C LEU A 111 -18.22 11.85 9.37
N VAL A 112 -18.51 10.84 10.20
CA VAL A 112 -17.95 9.49 10.06
C VAL A 112 -18.28 8.92 8.69
N ASP A 113 -19.54 9.01 8.25
CA ASP A 113 -19.97 8.51 6.94
C ASP A 113 -19.25 9.23 5.79
N ALA A 114 -19.16 10.55 5.86
CA ALA A 114 -18.53 11.35 4.83
C ALA A 114 -17.02 11.08 4.73
N VAL A 115 -16.31 11.03 5.86
CA VAL A 115 -14.88 10.73 5.94
C VAL A 115 -14.62 9.28 5.51
N GLY A 116 -15.36 8.33 6.09
CA GLY A 116 -15.23 6.90 5.80
C GLY A 116 -15.44 6.61 4.31
N THR A 117 -16.47 7.20 3.69
CA THR A 117 -16.72 7.05 2.24
C THR A 117 -15.55 7.57 1.41
N ARG A 118 -15.02 8.76 1.73
CA ARG A 118 -13.88 9.34 1.00
C ARG A 118 -12.63 8.49 1.14
N VAL A 119 -12.32 8.03 2.35
CA VAL A 119 -11.18 7.17 2.66
C VAL A 119 -11.29 5.83 1.92
N VAL A 120 -12.40 5.10 2.06
CA VAL A 120 -12.60 3.79 1.40
C VAL A 120 -12.46 3.91 -0.11
N ASN A 121 -13.07 4.92 -0.72
CA ASN A 121 -12.96 5.16 -2.16
C ASN A 121 -11.53 5.52 -2.60
N ALA A 122 -10.76 6.21 -1.78
CA ALA A 122 -9.36 6.51 -2.07
C ALA A 122 -8.46 5.29 -1.91
N VAL A 123 -8.64 4.51 -0.83
CA VAL A 123 -7.93 3.24 -0.61
C VAL A 123 -8.17 2.29 -1.77
N GLY A 124 -9.44 2.05 -2.15
CA GLY A 124 -9.77 1.14 -3.25
C GLY A 124 -9.10 1.52 -4.56
N ARG A 125 -9.07 2.82 -4.89
CA ARG A 125 -8.42 3.31 -6.12
C ARG A 125 -6.90 3.16 -6.09
N ILE A 126 -6.25 3.51 -4.98
CA ILE A 126 -4.78 3.42 -4.87
C ILE A 126 -4.34 1.96 -4.78
N ALA A 127 -4.98 1.16 -3.93
CA ALA A 127 -4.68 -0.25 -3.78
C ALA A 127 -4.98 -1.06 -5.04
N GLY A 128 -6.05 -0.74 -5.78
CA GLY A 128 -6.32 -1.38 -7.08
C GLY A 128 -5.18 -1.19 -8.10
N VAL A 129 -4.51 -0.03 -8.09
CA VAL A 129 -3.30 0.19 -8.90
C VAL A 129 -2.16 -0.70 -8.38
N VAL A 130 -1.98 -0.81 -7.06
CA VAL A 130 -0.95 -1.69 -6.47
C VAL A 130 -1.17 -3.14 -6.90
N GLU A 131 -2.39 -3.65 -6.72
CA GLU A 131 -2.77 -5.03 -7.03
C GLU A 131 -2.58 -5.36 -8.52
N THR A 132 -3.00 -4.47 -9.42
CA THR A 132 -2.78 -4.63 -10.85
C THR A 132 -1.29 -4.78 -11.18
N HIS A 133 -0.44 -4.01 -10.49
CA HIS A 133 1.01 -4.06 -10.73
C HIS A 133 1.69 -5.27 -10.09
N LEU A 134 1.23 -5.70 -8.91
CA LEU A 134 1.73 -6.93 -8.29
C LEU A 134 1.32 -8.16 -9.10
N GLY A 135 0.08 -8.19 -9.60
CA GLY A 135 -0.43 -9.27 -10.46
C GLY A 135 0.27 -9.35 -11.83
N GLN A 136 0.70 -8.22 -12.40
CA GLN A 136 1.52 -8.18 -13.63
C GLN A 136 3.00 -8.52 -13.41
N SER A 137 3.48 -8.52 -12.16
CA SER A 137 4.88 -8.86 -11.83
C SER A 137 5.06 -10.36 -11.58
N GLY A 138 3.96 -11.13 -11.49
CA GLY A 138 3.98 -12.58 -11.54
C GLY A 138 3.99 -13.06 -12.98
N GLU A 139 5.16 -13.10 -13.62
CA GLU A 139 5.34 -14.14 -14.63
C GLU A 139 5.04 -15.49 -13.95
N PRO A 140 4.26 -16.39 -14.58
CA PRO A 140 4.12 -17.72 -14.05
C PRO A 140 5.53 -18.31 -14.04
N VAL A 141 6.01 -18.68 -12.85
CA VAL A 141 7.13 -19.61 -12.73
C VAL A 141 6.73 -20.79 -13.60
N ARG A 142 7.33 -20.89 -14.80
CA ARG A 142 7.24 -22.10 -15.61
C ARG A 142 7.79 -23.17 -14.69
N ASP A 143 6.91 -24.03 -14.23
CA ASP A 143 7.27 -25.24 -13.54
C ASP A 143 8.20 -26.02 -14.49
N ARG A 144 9.50 -25.85 -14.30
CA ARG A 144 10.51 -26.73 -14.87
C ARG A 144 10.58 -27.94 -13.95
N SER A 145 9.47 -28.69 -13.91
CA SER A 145 9.52 -30.09 -13.50
C SER A 145 10.59 -30.77 -14.35
N PRO A 146 11.66 -31.31 -13.74
CA PRO A 146 12.61 -32.14 -14.48
C PRO A 146 11.83 -33.39 -14.91
N ARG A 147 11.74 -33.62 -16.22
CA ARG A 147 11.34 -34.91 -16.77
C ARG A 147 12.42 -35.92 -16.37
N LEU A 148 12.17 -36.68 -15.31
CA LEU A 148 12.86 -37.95 -15.10
C LEU A 148 12.11 -39.00 -15.90
N HIS A 149 12.65 -39.27 -17.10
CA HIS A 149 12.34 -40.48 -17.84
C HIS A 149 13.27 -41.61 -17.37
N ASP A 150 12.59 -42.71 -17.05
CA ASP A 150 12.96 -44.12 -17.19
C ASP A 150 13.83 -44.89 -16.18
N ASP A 151 13.30 -46.10 -16.00
CA ASP A 151 13.93 -47.37 -15.68
C ASP A 151 14.43 -47.62 -14.28
N LEU A 152 13.59 -48.29 -13.48
CA LEU A 152 13.98 -49.57 -12.89
C LEU A 152 12.83 -50.58 -12.90
N THR A 153 13.02 -51.58 -13.75
CA THR A 153 12.42 -52.91 -13.76
C THR A 153 12.37 -53.56 -12.37
N GLY A 154 11.24 -54.17 -12.04
CA GLY A 154 11.10 -55.00 -10.83
C GLY A 154 9.76 -55.72 -10.77
N THR A 155 9.66 -56.81 -11.51
CA THR A 155 8.55 -57.78 -11.50
C THR A 155 8.34 -58.39 -10.11
N CYS A 156 7.10 -58.48 -9.63
CA CYS A 156 6.51 -59.72 -9.14
C CYS A 156 4.98 -59.61 -9.01
N ARG A 157 4.34 -60.70 -9.41
CA ARG A 157 2.91 -60.97 -9.64
C ARG A 157 2.10 -61.17 -8.36
N GLU A 158 0.78 -61.01 -8.54
CA GLU A 158 -0.32 -61.83 -7.96
C GLU A 158 -0.56 -61.70 -6.44
N GLN A 159 -1.78 -61.65 -5.87
CA GLN A 159 -3.16 -61.97 -6.23
C GLN A 159 -4.09 -61.17 -5.26
N GLY A 160 -5.35 -60.89 -5.63
CA GLY A 160 -6.42 -60.60 -4.64
C GLY A 160 -6.91 -61.89 -3.97
N PRO A 161 -8.10 -61.96 -3.35
CA PRO A 161 -9.07 -60.91 -3.03
C PRO A 161 -9.58 -60.96 -1.56
N ASP A 162 -10.58 -60.12 -1.29
CA ASP A 162 -11.74 -60.38 -0.42
C ASP A 162 -11.75 -60.17 1.11
N LEU A 163 -12.87 -59.53 1.47
CA LEU A 163 -13.74 -59.69 2.65
C LEU A 163 -13.50 -58.89 3.95
N VAL A 164 -14.42 -57.92 4.15
CA VAL A 164 -15.40 -57.83 5.27
C VAL A 164 -14.80 -57.86 6.69
N LEU A 165 -14.82 -56.77 7.47
CA LEU A 165 -15.96 -56.13 8.13
C LEU A 165 -15.49 -54.79 8.74
#